data_AF-A0A9D8NDW0-F1
#
_entry.id   AF-A0A9D8NDW0-F1
#
_cell.length_a   1.000
_cell.length_b   1.000
_cell.length_c   1.000
_cell.angle_alpha   90.00
_cell.angle_beta   90.00
_cell.angle_gamma   90.00
#
_symmetry.space_group_name_H-M   'P 1'
#
loop_
_entity.id
_entity.type
_entity.pdbx_description
1 polymer ?
#
loop_
_entity_poly.entity_id
_entity_poly.type
_entity_poly.pdbx_seq_one_letter_code
_entity_poly.pdbx_strand_id
1 'polypeptide(L)' 'MRVAIVGASGAVGQEFLRVLEERKFPLDELVLFGSSRSAGSYY' A
#
# COMPACT_ATOMS: atom_id res chain seq x y z
N MET A 1 0.07 -10.94 10.16
CA MET A 1 0.49 -11.25 8.77
C MET A 1 1.28 -10.10 8.16
N ARG A 2 2.36 -10.39 7.40
CA ARG A 2 3.11 -9.37 6.64
C ARG A 2 2.56 -9.25 5.22
N VAL A 3 2.31 -8.03 4.74
CA VAL A 3 1.70 -7.76 3.43
C VAL A 3 2.57 -6.79 2.62
N ALA A 4 2.68 -7.07 1.32
CA ALA A 4 3.34 -6.19 0.36
C ALA A 4 2.37 -5.77 -0.74
N ILE A 5 2.31 -4.47 -1.05
CA ILE A 5 1.52 -3.93 -2.17
C ILE A 5 2.49 -3.44 -3.26
N VAL A 6 2.37 -4.00 -4.46
CA VAL A 6 3.15 -3.56 -5.63
C VAL A 6 2.31 -2.64 -6.49
N GLY A 7 2.82 -1.43 -6.74
CA GLY A 7 2.08 -0.39 -7.46
C GLY A 7 1.21 0.47 -6.55
N ALA A 8 1.63 0.67 -5.29
CA ALA A 8 0.88 1.47 -4.30
C ALA A 8 0.56 2.90 -4.79
N SER A 9 1.41 3.47 -5.64
CA SER A 9 1.25 4.81 -6.21
C SER A 9 0.17 4.92 -7.30
N GLY A 10 -0.34 3.80 -7.81
CA GLY A 10 -1.36 3.78 -8.86
C GLY A 10 -2.77 3.94 -8.28
N ALA A 11 -3.74 4.29 -9.13
CA ALA A 11 -5.14 4.47 -8.71
C ALA A 11 -5.70 3.26 -7.94
N VAL A 12 -5.41 2.04 -8.41
CA VAL A 12 -5.84 0.81 -7.72
C VAL A 12 -5.11 0.63 -6.39
N GLY A 13 -3.81 0.93 -6.31
CA GLY A 13 -3.03 0.83 -5.08
C GLY A 13 -3.57 1.76 -3.98
N GLN A 14 -3.95 2.98 -4.35
CA GLN A 14 -4.55 3.95 -3.44
C GLN A 14 -5.91 3.50 -2.90
N GLU A 15 -6.79 3.00 -3.76
CA GLU A 15 -8.08 2.45 -3.30
C GLU A 15 -7.89 1.19 -2.46
N PHE A 16 -6.89 0.37 -2.77
CA PHE A 16 -6.56 -0.80 -1.95
C PHE A 16 -6.15 -0.41 -0.53
N LEU A 17 -5.30 0.63 -0.38
CA LEU A 17 -4.93 1.17 0.92
C LEU A 17 -6.15 1.66 1.70
N ARG A 18 -7.05 2.41 1.05
CA ARG A 18 -8.29 2.89 1.67
C ARG A 18 -9.15 1.73 2.18
N VAL A 19 -9.35 0.69 1.38
CA VAL A 19 -10.14 -0.49 1.78
C VAL A 19 -9.49 -1.21 2.98
N LEU A 20 -8.16 -1.36 3.00
CA LEU A 20 -7.47 -1.98 4.13
C LEU A 20 -7.70 -1.20 5.43
N GLU A 21 -7.64 0.13 5.37
CA GLU A 21 -7.90 1.02 6.50
C GLU A 21 -9.37 0.94 6.96
N GLU A 22 -10.32 1.11 6.05
CA GLU A 22 -11.77 1.07 6.34
C GLU A 22 -12.19 -0.25 6.98
N ARG A 23 -11.62 -1.36 6.51
CA ARG A 23 -11.91 -2.71 7.03
C ARG A 23 -11.15 -3.02 8.32
N LYS A 24 -10.25 -2.14 8.77
CA LYS A 24 -9.30 -2.41 9.87
C LYS A 24 -8.62 -3.76 9.68
N PHE A 25 -8.13 -3.99 8.46
CA PHE A 25 -7.63 -5.29 8.07
C PHE A 25 -6.44 -5.68 8.97
N PRO A 26 -6.46 -6.87 9.61
CA PRO A 26 -5.41 -7.24 10.54
C PRO A 26 -4.11 -7.54 9.80
N LEU A 27 -3.11 -6.69 10.02
CA LEU A 27 -1.76 -6.79 9.46
C LEU A 27 -0.73 -6.46 10.53
N ASP A 28 0.41 -7.16 10.49
CA ASP A 28 1.53 -6.90 11.41
C ASP A 28 2.48 -5.86 10.80
N GLU A 29 2.62 -5.90 9.47
CA GLU A 29 3.52 -5.05 8.71
C GLU A 29 2.99 -4.88 7.28
N LEU A 30 3.04 -3.65 6.78
CA LEU A 30 2.68 -3.30 5.41
C LEU A 30 3.88 -2.65 4.71
N VAL A 31 4.30 -3.21 3.59
CA VAL A 31 5.40 -2.69 2.77
C VAL A 31 4.86 -2.29 1.40
N LEU A 32 5.18 -1.07 0.97
CA LEU A 32 4.72 -0.53 -0.31
C LEU A 32 5.86 -0.52 -1.32
N PHE A 33 5.61 -1.10 -2.49
CA PHE A 33 6.54 -1.14 -3.61
C PHE A 33 5.99 -0.33 -4.78
N GLY A 34 6.91 0.30 -5.51
CA GLY A 34 6.61 1.06 -6.72
C GLY A 34 7.86 1.21 -7.59
N SER A 35 7.75 2.01 -8.64
CA SER A 35 8.89 2.37 -9.49
C SER A 35 9.95 3.17 -8.72
N SER A 36 11.17 3.29 -9.26
CA SER A 36 12.22 4.13 -8.68
C SER A 36 11.81 5.59 -8.52
N ARG A 37 10.93 6.09 -9.40
CA ARG A 37 10.39 7.46 -9.34
C ARG A 37 9.51 7.69 -8.09
N SER A 38 8.84 6.66 -7.61
CA SER A 38 7.95 6.71 -6.44
C SER A 38 8.64 6.36 -5.13
N ALA A 39 9.94 6.03 -5.15
CA ALA A 39 10.69 5.72 -3.94
C ALA A 39 10.79 6.96 -3.04
N GLY A 40 10.51 6.78 -1.75
CA GLY A 40 10.50 7.87 -0.75
C GLY A 40 9.23 8.73 -0.75
N SER A 41 8.25 8.45 -1.62
CA SER A 41 6.92 9.08 -1.55
C SER A 41 6.11 8.52 -0.38
N TYR A 42 5.21 9.34 0.14
CA TYR A 42 4.26 8.99 1.21
C TYR A 42 2.85 8.91 0.62
N TYR A 43 2.08 7.91 1.06
CA TYR A 43 0.71 7.63 0.63
C TYR A 43 -0.17 7.47 1.86
#